data_AF-A0A3P9CTW2-F1
#
_entry.id   AF-A0A3P9CTW2-F1
#
_cell.length_a   1.000
_cell.length_b   1.000
_cell.length_c   1.000
_cell.angle_alpha   90.00
_cell.angle_beta   90.00
_cell.angle_gamma   90.00
#
_symmetry.space_group_name_H-M   'P 1'
#
loop_
_entity.id
_entity.type
_entity.pdbx_description
1 polymer ?
#
loop_
_entity_poly.entity_id
_entity_poly.type
_entity_poly.pdbx_seq_one_letter_code
_entity_poly.pdbx_strand_id
1 'polypeptide(L)'
;MEGIQACNPSSPTFLSKDALKPIAAHYHVTIKPEELVVAKNFMKRKMEKENICDITTAFHLLDEDMFPTLKVIFRIALTIPVSSCSCERSFSALRRLHMWLRRTMGQERLNDLAILSIEKYLDNVDPENVIDRFAKLKPRRYNLMLPQ
;
A
#
# COMPACT_ATOMS: atom_id res chain seq x y z
N MET A 1 16.45 3.42 -5.45
CA MET A 1 15.56 2.27 -5.75
C MET A 1 15.69 1.88 -7.22
N GLU A 2 16.84 1.31 -7.61
CA GLU A 2 17.12 1.01 -9.02
C GLU A 2 16.18 -0.06 -9.60
N GLY A 3 15.71 -1.00 -8.77
CA GLY A 3 14.79 -2.04 -9.24
C GLY A 3 13.38 -1.55 -9.58
N ILE A 4 12.87 -0.52 -8.93
CA ILE A 4 11.57 0.08 -9.31
C ILE A 4 11.73 0.87 -10.62
N GLN A 5 12.85 1.58 -10.78
CA GLN A 5 13.18 2.26 -12.03
C GLN A 5 13.31 1.28 -13.19
N ALA A 6 13.78 0.04 -12.96
CA ALA A 6 13.84 -0.99 -13.98
C ALA A 6 12.47 -1.46 -14.49
N CYS A 7 11.39 -1.16 -13.76
CA CYS A 7 10.01 -1.43 -14.18
C CYS A 7 9.39 -0.25 -14.94
N ASN A 8 10.05 0.91 -15.00
CA ASN A 8 9.56 2.09 -15.73
C ASN A 8 10.05 2.09 -17.19
N PRO A 9 9.15 2.09 -18.18
CA PRO A 9 9.51 2.15 -19.60
C PRO A 9 10.34 3.38 -19.98
N SER A 10 10.17 4.49 -19.27
CA SER A 10 10.93 5.73 -19.50
C SER A 10 12.35 5.69 -18.92
N SER A 11 12.71 4.65 -18.16
CA SER A 11 14.01 4.53 -17.50
C SER A 11 15.09 3.94 -18.42
N PRO A 12 16.34 4.43 -18.36
CA PRO A 12 17.46 3.84 -19.10
C PRO A 12 17.78 2.40 -18.65
N THR A 13 17.34 1.98 -17.46
CA THR A 13 17.57 0.64 -16.89
C THR A 13 16.40 -0.32 -17.08
N PHE A 14 15.45 0.00 -17.97
CA PHE A 14 14.23 -0.79 -18.18
C PHE A 14 14.53 -2.28 -18.48
N LEU A 15 13.89 -3.17 -17.71
CA LEU A 15 14.06 -4.62 -17.75
C LEU A 15 15.53 -5.08 -17.61
N SER A 16 16.42 -4.31 -16.99
CA SER A 16 17.79 -4.76 -16.75
C SER A 16 17.83 -5.89 -15.72
N LYS A 17 18.57 -6.97 -16.02
CA LYS A 17 18.74 -8.12 -15.12
C LYS A 17 19.38 -7.68 -13.79
N ASP A 18 20.37 -6.79 -13.87
CA ASP A 18 21.13 -6.34 -12.70
C ASP A 18 20.27 -5.50 -11.76
N ALA A 19 19.40 -4.65 -12.33
CA ALA A 19 18.51 -3.80 -11.55
C ALA A 19 17.33 -4.58 -10.93
N LEU A 20 16.86 -5.65 -11.59
CA LEU A 20 15.78 -6.51 -11.09
C LEU A 20 16.25 -7.54 -10.05
N LYS A 21 17.52 -7.95 -10.10
CA LYS A 21 18.14 -8.92 -9.18
C LYS A 21 17.91 -8.62 -7.68
N PRO A 22 18.10 -7.39 -7.16
CA PRO A 22 17.87 -7.10 -5.74
C PRO A 22 16.40 -7.29 -5.32
N ILE A 23 15.44 -6.88 -6.17
CA ILE A 23 14.01 -7.06 -5.88
C ILE A 23 13.66 -8.55 -5.93
N ALA A 24 14.13 -9.26 -6.94
CA ALA A 24 13.89 -10.69 -7.07
C ALA A 24 14.45 -11.50 -5.88
N ALA A 25 15.66 -11.17 -5.41
CA ALA A 25 16.24 -11.79 -4.23
C ALA A 25 15.41 -11.51 -2.96
N HIS A 26 14.94 -10.27 -2.78
CA HIS A 26 14.17 -9.87 -1.61
C HIS A 26 12.80 -10.55 -1.53
N TYR A 27 12.13 -10.74 -2.67
CA TYR A 27 10.79 -11.34 -2.73
C TYR A 27 10.82 -12.83 -3.11
N HIS A 28 12.00 -13.46 -3.11
CA HIS A 28 12.18 -14.88 -3.48
C HIS A 28 11.63 -15.24 -4.87
N VAL A 29 11.70 -14.32 -5.82
CA VAL A 29 11.23 -14.52 -7.20
C VAL A 29 12.40 -14.95 -8.08
N THR A 30 12.28 -16.10 -8.77
CA THR A 30 13.33 -16.57 -9.68
C THR A 30 13.16 -15.96 -11.07
N ILE A 31 13.98 -14.97 -11.42
CA ILE A 31 13.98 -14.36 -12.75
C ILE A 31 14.51 -15.34 -13.80
N LYS A 32 13.66 -15.68 -14.77
CA LYS A 32 14.06 -16.40 -15.98
C LYS A 32 14.67 -15.42 -16.98
N PRO A 33 15.96 -15.58 -17.38
CA PRO A 33 16.59 -14.66 -18.32
C PRO A 33 15.97 -14.73 -19.72
N GLU A 34 15.41 -15.87 -20.11
CA GLU A 34 14.75 -16.05 -21.41
C GLU A 34 13.49 -15.19 -21.50
N GLU A 35 12.66 -15.22 -20.45
CA GLU A 35 11.45 -14.40 -20.32
C GLU A 35 11.78 -12.91 -20.43
N LEU A 36 12.89 -12.48 -19.82
CA LEU A 36 13.34 -11.09 -19.84
C LEU A 36 13.73 -10.62 -21.24
N VAL A 37 14.39 -11.47 -22.03
CA VAL A 37 14.79 -11.14 -23.42
C VAL A 37 13.55 -11.03 -24.31
N VAL A 38 12.61 -11.96 -24.18
CA VAL A 38 11.36 -11.94 -24.94
C VAL A 38 10.53 -10.70 -24.58
N ALA A 39 10.41 -10.38 -23.29
CA ALA A 39 9.68 -9.21 -22.82
C ALA A 39 10.31 -7.90 -23.31
N LYS A 40 11.65 -7.78 -23.32
CA LYS A 40 12.35 -6.61 -23.88
C LYS A 40 12.00 -6.39 -25.35
N ASN A 41 12.05 -7.45 -26.14
CA ASN A 41 11.73 -7.37 -27.57
C ASN A 41 10.25 -7.05 -27.80
N PHE A 42 9.35 -7.64 -27.01
CA PHE A 42 7.92 -7.34 -27.06
C PHE A 42 7.64 -5.86 -26.73
N MET A 43 8.21 -5.36 -25.63
CA MET A 43 8.02 -3.99 -25.19
C MET A 43 8.62 -2.99 -26.19
N LYS A 44 9.81 -3.25 -26.74
CA LYS A 44 10.41 -2.39 -27.78
C LYS A 44 9.47 -2.21 -28.98
N ARG A 45 8.88 -3.30 -29.48
CA ARG A 45 7.93 -3.27 -30.60
C ARG A 45 6.62 -2.55 -30.27
N LYS A 46 6.16 -2.62 -29.02
CA LYS A 46 4.96 -1.89 -28.58
C LYS A 46 5.23 -0.42 -28.33
N MET A 47 6.38 -0.06 -27.76
CA MET A 47 6.79 1.34 -27.55
C MET A 47 6.99 2.11 -28.87
N GLU A 48 7.39 1.41 -29.94
CA GLU A 48 7.46 1.99 -31.29
C GLU A 48 6.08 2.26 -31.91
N LYS A 49 5.02 1.58 -31.45
CA LYS A 49 3.64 1.74 -31.95
C LYS A 49 2.76 2.62 -31.07
N GLU A 50 2.98 2.58 -29.76
CA GLU A 50 2.22 3.27 -28.72
C GLU A 50 3.20 3.98 -27.79
N ASN A 51 2.98 5.27 -27.51
CA ASN A 51 3.78 6.03 -26.53
C ASN A 51 3.46 5.53 -25.11
N ILE A 52 4.18 4.50 -24.66
CA ILE A 52 4.05 3.93 -23.31
C ILE A 52 4.99 4.70 -22.37
N CYS A 53 4.44 5.57 -21.53
CA CYS A 53 5.22 6.34 -20.56
C CYS A 53 5.15 5.79 -19.12
N ASP A 54 4.13 5.00 -18.80
CA ASP A 54 3.78 4.62 -17.41
C ASP A 54 4.01 3.15 -17.07
N ILE A 55 4.30 2.89 -15.79
CA ILE A 55 4.47 1.53 -15.24
C ILE A 55 3.13 0.77 -15.28
N THR A 56 2.01 1.46 -15.05
CA THR A 56 0.66 0.87 -15.04
C THR A 56 0.26 0.35 -16.42
N THR A 57 0.54 1.13 -17.47
CA THR A 57 0.27 0.69 -18.85
C THR A 57 1.17 -0.48 -19.23
N ALA A 58 2.46 -0.45 -18.86
CA ALA A 58 3.36 -1.59 -19.03
C ALA A 58 2.86 -2.85 -18.29
N PHE A 59 2.32 -2.70 -17.09
CA PHE A 59 1.73 -3.82 -16.35
C PHE A 59 0.52 -4.42 -17.06
N HIS A 60 -0.36 -3.60 -17.65
CA HIS A 60 -1.52 -4.10 -18.40
C HIS A 60 -1.14 -4.79 -19.72
N LEU A 61 -0.02 -4.42 -20.32
CA LEU A 61 0.45 -4.99 -21.59
C LEU A 61 1.13 -6.36 -21.44
N LEU A 62 1.66 -6.66 -20.26
CA LEU A 62 2.26 -7.95 -19.95
C LEU A 62 1.17 -8.92 -19.51
N ASP A 63 0.90 -9.95 -20.30
CA ASP A 63 0.00 -11.03 -19.90
C ASP A 63 0.66 -11.97 -18.90
N GLU A 64 -0.12 -12.43 -17.92
CA GLU A 64 0.37 -13.32 -16.85
C GLU A 64 0.74 -14.70 -17.41
N ASP A 65 0.04 -15.19 -18.42
CA ASP A 65 0.31 -16.48 -19.08
C ASP A 65 1.64 -16.47 -19.86
N MET A 66 2.01 -15.32 -20.42
CA MET A 66 3.21 -15.17 -21.25
C MET A 66 4.43 -14.76 -20.43
N PHE A 67 4.22 -13.94 -19.40
CA PHE A 67 5.29 -13.35 -18.57
C PHE A 67 4.95 -13.44 -17.07
N PRO A 68 4.84 -14.66 -16.50
CA PRO A 68 4.39 -14.84 -15.12
C PRO A 68 5.35 -14.22 -14.10
N THR A 69 6.66 -14.30 -14.35
CA THR A 69 7.67 -13.80 -13.43
C THR A 69 7.71 -12.27 -13.43
N LEU A 70 7.66 -11.68 -14.63
CA LEU A 70 7.66 -10.22 -14.77
C LEU A 70 6.35 -9.61 -14.27
N LYS A 71 5.21 -10.26 -14.48
CA LYS A 71 3.93 -9.79 -13.94
C LYS A 71 3.96 -9.66 -12.42
N VAL A 72 4.54 -10.64 -11.73
CA VAL A 72 4.74 -10.59 -10.27
C VAL A 72 5.66 -9.44 -9.88
N ILE A 73 6.78 -9.25 -10.58
CA ILE A 73 7.72 -8.15 -10.31
C ILE A 73 7.06 -6.78 -10.49
N PHE A 74 6.30 -6.57 -11.57
CA PHE A 74 5.60 -5.31 -11.81
C PHE A 74 4.50 -5.09 -10.78
N ARG A 75 3.79 -6.16 -10.37
CA ARG A 75 2.81 -6.07 -9.28
C ARG A 75 3.48 -5.63 -7.97
N ILE A 76 4.62 -6.22 -7.63
CA ILE A 76 5.42 -5.81 -6.47
C ILE A 76 5.83 -4.33 -6.59
N ALA A 77 6.36 -3.92 -7.75
CA ALA A 77 6.78 -2.55 -8.00
C ALA A 77 5.63 -1.53 -7.86
N LEU A 78 4.42 -1.89 -8.28
CA LEU A 78 3.21 -1.07 -8.11
C LEU A 78 2.70 -1.04 -6.65
N THR A 79 2.92 -2.11 -5.88
CA THR A 79 2.54 -2.16 -4.46
C THR A 79 3.51 -1.46 -3.54
N ILE A 80 4.79 -1.34 -3.92
CA ILE A 80 5.77 -0.57 -3.15
C ILE A 80 5.42 0.90 -3.35
N PRO A 81 5.07 1.64 -2.28
CA PRO A 81 4.75 3.04 -2.40
C PRO A 81 5.99 3.80 -2.89
N VAL A 82 5.89 4.34 -4.12
CA VAL A 82 6.95 5.19 -4.70
C VAL A 82 7.02 6.54 -3.99
N SER A 83 5.94 6.94 -3.30
CA SER A 83 5.86 8.20 -2.57
C SER A 83 5.54 8.00 -1.08
N SER A 84 6.12 8.86 -0.25
CA SER A 84 5.85 8.94 1.19
C SER A 84 4.48 9.54 1.52
N CYS A 85 3.71 10.00 0.53
CA CYS A 85 2.50 10.80 0.75
C CYS A 85 1.43 10.08 1.59
N SER A 86 1.27 8.75 1.42
CA SER A 86 0.34 7.97 2.25
C SER A 86 0.82 7.87 3.71
N CYS A 87 2.12 7.68 3.90
CA CYS A 87 2.74 7.70 5.22
C CYS A 87 2.61 9.09 5.87
N GLU A 88 2.87 10.16 5.14
CA GLU A 88 2.74 11.54 5.61
C GLU A 88 1.31 11.89 6.03
N ARG A 89 0.31 11.45 5.25
CA ARG A 89 -1.11 11.60 5.62
C ARG A 89 -1.42 10.87 6.94
N SER A 90 -0.92 9.65 7.09
CA SER A 90 -1.08 8.82 8.29
C SER A 90 -0.39 9.44 9.52
N PHE A 91 0.86 9.89 9.37
CA PHE A 91 1.61 10.58 10.42
C PHE A 91 0.99 11.93 10.80
N SER A 92 0.42 12.66 9.83
CA SER A 92 -0.31 13.90 10.08
C SER A 92 -1.60 13.65 10.89
N ALA A 93 -2.34 12.58 10.57
CA ALA A 93 -3.51 12.15 11.34
C ALA A 93 -3.13 11.72 12.77
N LEU A 94 -2.10 10.87 12.90
CA LEU A 94 -1.52 10.46 14.18
C LEU A 94 -1.10 11.65 15.04
N ARG A 95 -0.39 12.62 14.46
CA ARG A 95 0.06 13.83 15.16
C ARG A 95 -1.12 14.64 15.70
N ARG A 96 -2.20 14.79 14.92
CA ARG A 96 -3.43 15.47 15.36
C ARG A 96 -4.09 14.73 16.53
N LEU A 97 -4.27 13.41 16.42
CA LEU A 97 -4.83 12.58 17.49
C LEU A 97 -4.01 12.66 18.77
N HIS A 98 -2.70 12.47 18.66
CA HIS A 98 -1.78 12.48 19.81
C HIS A 98 -1.73 13.84 20.49
N MET A 99 -1.78 14.94 19.73
CA MET A 99 -1.77 16.29 20.29
C MET A 99 -3.08 16.63 21.00
N TRP A 100 -4.23 16.18 20.48
CA TRP A 100 -5.55 16.41 21.07
C TRP A 100 -5.75 15.62 22.39
N LEU A 101 -5.16 14.42 22.50
CA LEU A 101 -5.40 13.48 23.61
C LEU A 101 -4.25 13.38 24.62
N ARG A 102 -3.29 14.30 24.56
CA ARG A 102 -1.98 14.26 25.24
C ARG A 102 -2.04 14.08 26.78
N ARG A 103 -3.17 14.30 27.45
CA ARG A 103 -3.21 14.28 28.92
C ARG A 103 -3.48 12.92 29.58
N THR A 104 -3.89 11.87 28.89
CA THR A 104 -4.26 10.59 29.56
C THR A 104 -4.18 9.31 28.71
N MET A 105 -3.72 9.36 27.46
CA MET A 105 -3.86 8.21 26.54
C MET A 105 -2.63 7.29 26.51
N GLY A 106 -2.86 5.98 26.71
CA GLY A 106 -1.85 4.93 26.50
C GLY A 106 -1.70 4.52 25.03
N GLN A 107 -0.58 3.84 24.71
CA GLN A 107 -0.18 3.52 23.34
C GLN A 107 -1.18 2.62 22.60
N GLU A 108 -1.77 1.62 23.28
CA GLU A 108 -2.76 0.72 22.67
C GLU A 108 -3.99 1.51 22.17
N ARG A 109 -4.58 2.31 23.05
CA ARG A 109 -5.74 3.14 22.71
C ARG A 109 -5.43 4.16 21.60
N LEU A 110 -4.20 4.69 21.56
CA LEU A 110 -3.75 5.58 20.49
C LEU A 110 -3.68 4.84 19.15
N ASN A 111 -3.13 3.62 19.13
CA ASN A 111 -3.01 2.81 17.92
C ASN A 111 -4.39 2.45 17.35
N ASP A 112 -5.31 1.99 18.20
CA ASP A 112 -6.69 1.67 17.78
C ASP A 112 -7.39 2.88 17.18
N LEU A 113 -7.26 4.05 17.83
CA LEU A 113 -7.88 5.28 17.34
C LEU A 113 -7.22 5.81 16.07
N ALA A 114 -5.92 5.60 15.92
CA ALA A 114 -5.19 5.95 14.71
C ALA A 114 -5.71 5.17 13.50
N ILE A 115 -5.85 3.85 13.63
CA ILE A 115 -6.41 2.97 12.61
C ILE A 115 -7.81 3.47 12.21
N LEU A 116 -8.70 3.70 13.19
CA LEU A 116 -10.04 4.23 12.94
C LEU A 116 -10.03 5.60 12.23
N SER A 117 -9.07 6.47 12.54
CA SER A 117 -8.99 7.80 11.95
C SER A 117 -8.42 7.81 10.53
N ILE A 118 -7.47 6.91 10.24
CA ILE A 118 -6.78 6.80 8.96
C ILE A 118 -7.70 6.07 7.98
N GLU A 119 -8.30 4.96 8.40
CA GLU A 119 -9.19 4.12 7.59
C GLU A 119 -10.65 4.59 7.59
N LYS A 120 -10.93 5.79 8.10
CA LYS A 120 -12.29 6.36 8.17
C LYS A 120 -13.04 6.38 6.83
N TYR A 121 -12.32 6.34 5.71
CA TYR A 121 -12.90 6.33 4.36
C TYR A 121 -13.44 4.95 3.91
N LEU A 122 -13.08 3.87 4.61
CA LEU A 122 -13.52 2.50 4.30
C LEU A 122 -14.82 2.10 5.02
N ASP A 123 -15.21 2.81 6.08
CA ASP A 123 -16.21 2.34 7.02
C ASP A 123 -17.47 3.23 7.06
N ASN A 124 -18.62 2.61 6.72
CA ASN A 124 -19.97 3.11 7.04
C ASN A 124 -20.36 2.65 8.46
N VAL A 125 -19.57 3.05 9.47
CA VAL A 125 -19.89 2.72 10.85
C VAL A 125 -20.97 3.66 11.35
N ASP A 126 -22.16 3.12 11.60
CA ASP A 126 -23.28 3.85 12.19
C ASP A 126 -23.00 4.17 13.67
N PRO A 127 -22.89 5.47 14.03
CA PRO A 127 -22.62 5.88 15.41
C PRO A 127 -23.67 5.37 16.40
N GLU A 128 -24.95 5.28 15.99
CA GLU A 128 -26.04 4.82 16.84
C GLU A 128 -25.82 3.37 17.30
N ASN A 129 -25.40 2.50 16.37
CA ASN A 129 -25.13 1.10 16.65
C ASN A 129 -23.91 0.92 17.58
N VAL A 130 -22.86 1.74 17.41
CA VAL A 130 -21.70 1.74 18.30
C VAL A 130 -22.09 2.16 19.72
N ILE A 131 -22.94 3.19 19.85
CA ILE A 131 -23.41 3.69 21.15
C ILE A 131 -24.26 2.61 21.85
N ASP A 132 -25.22 2.00 21.14
CA ASP A 132 -26.08 0.95 21.70
C ASP A 132 -25.28 -0.29 22.12
N ARG A 133 -24.35 -0.74 21.28
CA ARG A 133 -23.46 -1.86 21.60
C ARG A 133 -22.55 -1.55 22.80
N PHE A 134 -22.01 -0.33 22.88
CA PHE A 134 -21.20 0.10 24.03
C PHE A 134 -22.02 0.16 25.32
N ALA A 135 -23.25 0.67 25.26
CA ALA A 135 -24.18 0.72 26.39
C ALA A 135 -24.51 -0.69 26.91
N LYS A 136 -24.60 -1.68 26.01
CA LYS A 136 -24.83 -3.10 26.36
C LYS A 136 -23.61 -3.82 26.95
N LEU A 137 -22.38 -3.42 26.59
CA LEU A 137 -21.15 -4.13 26.97
C LEU A 137 -20.73 -3.96 28.45
N LYS A 138 -21.10 -2.85 29.12
CA LYS A 138 -20.94 -2.73 30.59
C LYS A 138 -22.03 -1.83 31.19
N PRO A 139 -22.73 -2.25 32.25
CA PRO A 139 -23.47 -1.33 33.09
C PRO A 139 -22.47 -0.51 33.91
N ARG A 140 -21.94 0.58 33.35
CA ARG A 140 -21.21 1.62 34.12
C ARG A 140 -22.17 2.47 34.96
N ARG A 141 -23.14 1.83 35.61
CA ARG A 141 -24.01 2.49 36.58
C ARG A 141 -23.28 2.53 37.90
N TYR A 142 -22.59 3.62 38.18
CA TYR A 142 -22.43 4.01 39.58
C TYR A 142 -23.85 4.30 40.08
N ASN A 143 -24.28 3.59 41.12
CA ASN A 143 -25.50 3.98 41.84
C ASN A 143 -25.23 5.38 42.37
N LEU A 144 -25.91 6.38 41.81
CA LEU A 144 -26.08 7.66 42.48
C LEU A 144 -26.86 7.35 43.76
N MET A 145 -26.14 7.17 44.86
CA MET A 145 -26.76 7.19 46.18
C MET A 145 -27.22 8.63 46.40
N LEU A 146 -28.51 8.87 46.19
CA LEU A 146 -29.13 10.11 46.62
C LEU A 146 -29.09 10.11 48.15
N PRO A 147 -28.56 11.17 48.79
CA PRO A 147 -28.64 11.29 50.25
C PRO A 147 -30.11 11.30 50.66
N GLN A 148 -30.46 10.43 51.61
CA GLN A 148 -31.79 10.37 52.23
C GLN A 148 -32.04 11.58 53.13
#